data_AF-A0A0M7MJN1-F1
#
_entry.id   AF-A0A0M7MJN1-F1
#
_cell.length_a   1.000
_cell.length_b   1.000
_cell.length_c   1.000
_cell.angle_alpha   90.00
_cell.angle_beta   90.00
_cell.angle_gamma   90.00
#
_symmetry.space_group_name_H-M   'P 1'
#
loop_
_entity.id
_entity.type
_entity.pdbx_description
1 polymer ?
#
loop_
_entity_poly.entity_id
_entity_poly.type
_entity_poly.pdbx_seq_one_letter_code
_entity_poly.pdbx_strand_id
1 'polypeptide(L)' 'MSLHPVSRDVFVRRTDPTGKRPPVITQHLAWDAALFLASQVKQYDTEAKPEERQTIATATAADYRAQQQKGH' A
#
# COMPACT_ATOMS: atom_id res chain seq x y z
N MET A 1 20.34 25.96 -0.46
CA MET A 1 19.35 25.40 0.46
C MET A 1 18.72 24.20 -0.22
N SER A 2 19.15 22.99 0.12
CA SER A 2 18.52 21.78 -0.41
C SER A 2 17.17 21.62 0.28
N LEU A 3 16.09 21.84 -0.46
CA LEU A 3 14.75 21.41 -0.04
C LEU A 3 14.83 19.88 0.05
N HIS A 4 14.97 19.34 1.27
CA HIS A 4 14.73 17.92 1.47
C HIS A 4 13.35 17.61 0.89
N PRO A 5 13.21 16.58 0.04
CA PRO A 5 11.90 16.22 -0.47
C PRO A 5 11.00 15.91 0.73
N VAL A 6 9.93 16.68 0.86
CA VAL A 6 8.97 16.54 1.96
C VAL A 6 8.31 15.18 1.82
N SER A 7 8.41 14.33 2.84
CA SER A 7 7.69 13.06 2.89
C SER A 7 6.19 13.30 2.71
N ARG A 8 5.57 12.53 1.83
CA ARG A 8 4.14 12.59 1.55
C ARG A 8 3.47 11.33 2.04
N ASP A 9 2.22 11.48 2.46
CA ASP A 9 1.36 10.34 2.76
C ASP A 9 1.06 9.55 1.49
N VAL A 10 1.30 8.25 1.58
CA VAL A 10 0.99 7.27 0.54
C VAL A 10 0.10 6.21 1.15
N PHE A 11 -1.04 6.00 0.50
CA PHE A 11 -2.00 4.97 0.89
C PHE A 11 -1.92 3.83 -0.11
N VAL A 12 -1.70 2.62 0.39
CA VAL A 12 -1.56 1.43 -0.44
C VAL A 12 -2.58 0.40 -0.01
N ARG A 13 -3.37 -0.07 -0.97
CA ARG A 13 -4.29 -1.20 -0.81
C ARG A 13 -3.59 -2.48 -1.22
N ARG A 14 -3.57 -3.44 -0.31
CA ARG A 14 -3.11 -4.81 -0.55
C ARG A 14 -4.32 -5.72 -0.60
N THR A 15 -4.47 -6.43 -1.70
CA THR A 15 -5.58 -7.36 -1.91
C THR A 15 -5.02 -8.74 -2.15
N ASP A 16 -5.49 -9.71 -1.37
CA ASP A 16 -5.17 -11.11 -1.62
C ASP A 16 -6.07 -11.63 -2.75
N PRO A 17 -5.51 -12.04 -3.91
CA PRO A 17 -6.30 -12.52 -5.05
C PRO A 17 -6.98 -13.86 -4.77
N THR A 18 -6.51 -14.61 -3.77
CA THR A 18 -7.11 -15.89 -3.36
C THR A 18 -8.31 -15.70 -2.43
N GLY A 19 -8.55 -14.47 -1.94
CA GLY A 19 -9.65 -14.14 -1.04
C GLY A 19 -9.47 -14.69 0.39
N LYS A 20 -8.33 -15.31 0.70
CA LYS A 20 -8.02 -15.83 2.05
C LYS A 20 -7.93 -14.74 3.11
N ARG A 21 -7.57 -13.51 2.70
CA ARG A 21 -7.41 -12.36 3.59
C ARG A 21 -8.22 -11.18 3.04
N PRO A 22 -8.92 -10.42 3.90
CA PRO A 22 -9.61 -9.22 3.46
C PRO A 22 -8.61 -8.19 2.93
N PRO A 23 -9.02 -7.31 1.99
CA PRO A 23 -8.18 -6.21 1.53
C PRO A 23 -7.77 -5.30 2.69
N VAL A 24 -6.50 -4.91 2.74
CA VAL A 24 -5.95 -4.02 3.77
C VAL A 24 -5.31 -2.80 3.13
N ILE A 25 -5.77 -1.62 3.52
CA ILE A 25 -5.15 -0.34 3.21
C ILE A 25 -4.24 0.07 4.36
N THR A 26 -3.00 0.41 4.03
CA THR A 26 -1.99 0.94 4.96
C THR A 26 -1.59 2.36 4.56
N GLN A 27 -1.29 3.19 5.57
CA GLN A 27 -0.74 4.53 5.40
C GLN A 27 0.77 4.49 5.64
N HIS A 28 1.54 5.12 4.77
CA HIS A 28 2.98 5.26 4.87
C HIS A 28 3.41 6.69 4.57
N LEU A 29 4.52 7.12 5.16
CA LEU A 29 5.20 8.36 4.77
C LEU A 29 6.38 7.99 3.86
N ALA A 30 6.33 8.44 2.61
CA ALA A 30 7.39 8.19 1.63
C ALA A 30 7.86 9.51 1.01
N TRP A 31 9.17 9.63 0.83
CA TRP A 31 9.78 10.76 0.12
C TRP A 31 9.48 10.70 -1.38
N ASP A 32 9.36 9.50 -1.95
CA ASP A 32 8.90 9.24 -3.31
C ASP A 32 7.84 8.13 -3.30
N ALA A 33 6.62 8.51 -3.64
CA ALA A 33 5.47 7.61 -3.62
C ALA A 33 5.54 6.55 -4.73
N ALA A 34 6.14 6.87 -5.88
CA ALA A 34 6.24 5.96 -7.01
C ALA A 34 7.28 4.86 -6.72
N LEU A 35 8.45 5.26 -6.19
CA LEU A 35 9.48 4.30 -5.75
C LEU A 35 8.98 3.42 -4.60
N PHE A 36 8.24 4.00 -3.65
CA PHE A 36 7.62 3.23 -2.60
C PHE A 36 6.62 2.21 -3.16
N LEU A 37 5.73 2.62 -4.05
CA LEU A 37 4.75 1.73 -4.67
C LEU A 37 5.42 0.59 -5.45
N ALA A 38 6.46 0.90 -6.22
CA ALA A 38 7.26 -0.11 -6.92
C ALA A 38 7.90 -1.11 -5.95
N SER A 39 8.41 -0.65 -4.81
CA SER A 39 8.92 -1.52 -3.76
C SER A 39 7.83 -2.41 -3.14
N GLN A 40 6.62 -1.89 -2.96
CA GLN A 40 5.49 -2.68 -2.45
C GLN A 40 5.09 -3.77 -3.45
N VAL A 41 4.98 -3.44 -4.74
CA VAL A 41 4.72 -4.42 -5.82
C VAL A 41 5.82 -5.47 -5.83
N LYS A 42 7.09 -5.07 -5.76
CA LYS A 42 8.20 -6.01 -5.77
C LYS A 42 8.12 -6.99 -4.60
N GLN A 43 7.90 -6.49 -3.39
CA GLN A 43 7.87 -7.29 -2.16
C GLN A 43 6.66 -8.25 -2.09
N TYR A 44 5.48 -7.79 -2.50
CA TYR A 44 4.23 -8.52 -2.28
C TYR A 44 3.65 -9.20 -3.53
N ASP A 45 4.10 -8.84 -4.73
CA ASP A 45 3.66 -9.45 -5.98
C ASP A 45 4.81 -10.20 -6.67
N THR A 46 5.88 -9.50 -7.03
CA THR A 46 6.92 -10.07 -7.91
C THR A 46 7.83 -11.09 -7.19
N GLU A 47 8.34 -10.74 -6.01
CA GLU A 47 9.22 -11.59 -5.20
C GLU A 47 8.46 -12.47 -4.20
N ALA A 48 7.14 -12.24 -4.06
CA ALA A 48 6.32 -13.07 -3.19
C ALA A 48 6.09 -14.45 -3.81
N LYS A 49 6.05 -15.46 -2.94
CA LYS A 49 5.61 -16.80 -3.33
C LYS A 49 4.22 -16.71 -3.93
N PRO A 50 3.89 -17.52 -4.96
CA PRO A 50 2.59 -17.46 -5.63
C PRO A 50 1.41 -17.62 -4.67
N GLU A 51 1.58 -18.38 -3.59
CA GLU A 51 0.58 -18.60 -2.54
C GLU A 51 0.38 -17.43 -1.57
N GLU A 52 1.32 -16.48 -1.55
CA GLU A 52 1.31 -15.28 -0.70
C GLU A 52 1.24 -13.99 -1.52
N ARG A 53 1.12 -14.08 -2.85
CA ARG A 53 1.05 -12.91 -3.73
C ARG A 53 -0.14 -12.06 -3.37
N GLN A 54 0.08 -10.76 -3.29
CA GLN A 54 -0.94 -9.76 -3.07
C GLN A 54 -0.88 -8.72 -4.18
N THR A 55 -2.05 -8.36 -4.70
CA THR A 55 -2.17 -7.26 -5.65
C THR A 55 -2.07 -5.94 -4.89
N ILE A 56 -1.17 -5.09 -5.35
CA ILE A 56 -0.89 -3.77 -4.79
C ILE A 56 -1.55 -2.71 -5.67
N ALA A 57 -2.37 -1.86 -5.05
CA ALA A 57 -3.00 -0.72 -5.72
C ALA A 57 -2.86 0.54 -4.87
N THR A 58 -2.79 1.70 -5.52
CA THR A 58 -2.83 2.98 -4.81
C THR A 58 -4.24 3.23 -4.28
N ALA A 59 -4.32 3.69 -3.03
CA ALA A 59 -5.57 4.07 -2.38
C ALA A 59 -5.57 5.56 -2.04
N THR A 60 -6.71 6.06 -1.56
CA THR A 60 -6.82 7.43 -1.04
C THR A 60 -6.88 7.45 0.49
N ALA A 61 -6.65 8.63 1.07
CA ALA A 61 -6.87 8.86 2.49
C ALA A 61 -8.33 8.58 2.90
N ALA A 62 -9.29 8.85 2.01
CA ALA A 62 -10.71 8.57 2.24
C ALA A 62 -10.97 7.06 2.33
N ASP A 63 -10.37 6.27 1.44
CA ASP A 63 -10.48 4.80 1.49
C ASP A 63 -9.88 4.25 2.79
N TYR A 64 -8.73 4.75 3.22
CA TYR A 64 -8.09 4.33 4.46
C TYR A 64 -8.98 4.62 5.68
N ARG A 65 -9.52 5.84 5.77
CA ARG A 65 -10.46 6.21 6.85
C ARG A 65 -11.74 5.38 6.81
N ALA A 66 -12.27 5.08 5.62
CA ALA A 66 -13.45 4.23 5.49
C ALA A 66 -13.17 2.79 5.97
N GLN A 67 -11.97 2.25 5.71
CA GLN A 67 -11.59 0.94 6.21
C GLN A 67 -11.41 0.92 7.74
N GLN A 68 -10.80 1.96 8.32
CA GLN A 68 -10.64 2.08 9.77
C GLN A 68 -12.01 2.11 10.49
N GLN A 69 -13.00 2.79 9.90
CA GLN A 69 -14.37 2.84 10.45
C GLN A 69 -15.11 1.51 10.37
N LYS A 70 -14.76 0.63 9.42
CA LYS A 70 -15.36 -0.72 9.30
C LYS A 70 -14.78 -1.74 10.27
N GLY A 71 -13.69 -1.40 10.96
CA GLY A 71 -13.02 -2.28 11.92
C GLY A 71 -13.49 -2.11 13.37
N HIS A 72 -14.58 -1.38 13.62
CA HIS A 72 -15.10 -1.05 14.95
C HIS A 72 -16.51 -1.60 15.18
#